data_AF-A0A662LY37-F1
#
_entry.id   AF-A0A662LY37-F1
#
_cell.length_a   1.000
_cell.length_b   1.000
_cell.length_c   1.000
_cell.angle_alpha   90.00
_cell.angle_beta   90.00
_cell.angle_gamma   90.00
#
_symmetry.space_group_name_H-M   'P 1'
#
loop_
_entity.id
_entity.type
_entity.pdbx_description
1 polymer ?
#
loop_
_entity_poly.entity_id
_entity_poly.type
_entity_poly.pdbx_seq_one_letter_code
_entity_poly.pdbx_strand_id
1 'polypeptide(L)' 'IYLLRRKLEDDPSNPKLIITVRGFGYRLANPRR' A
#
# COMPACT_ATOMS: atom_id res chain seq x y z
N ILE A 1 -1.57 4.68 -8.37
CA ILE A 1 -1.43 4.32 -6.93
C ILE A 1 -0.56 5.29 -6.13
N TYR A 2 0.51 5.84 -6.71
CA TYR A 2 1.48 6.71 -6.03
C TYR A 2 0.86 7.83 -5.15
N LEU A 3 -0.13 8.56 -5.67
CA LEU A 3 -0.82 9.64 -4.93
C LEU A 3 -1.55 9.16 -3.68
N LEU A 4 -2.10 7.95 -3.72
CA LEU A 4 -2.81 7.38 -2.58
C LEU A 4 -1.82 6.96 -1.48
N ARG A 5 -0.70 6.36 -1.86
CA ARG A 5 0.37 5.99 -0.92
C ARG A 5 0.98 7.22 -0.24
N ARG A 6 1.18 8.32 -0.97
CA ARG A 6 1.63 9.60 -0.37
C ARG A 6 0.70 10.17 0.71
N LYS A 7 -0.58 9.81 0.69
CA LYS A 7 -1.57 10.30 1.66
C LYS A 7 -1.76 9.37 2.86
N LEU A 8 -1.49 8.07 2.68
CA LEU A 8 -1.86 7.05 3.65
C LEU A 8 -0.67 6.30 4.25
N GLU A 9 0.42 6.15 3.51
CA GLU A 9 1.62 5.44 3.98
C GLU A 9 2.57 6.42 4.67
N ASP A 10 3.25 5.97 5.72
CA ASP A 10 4.33 6.73 6.36
C ASP A 10 5.52 6.91 5.40
N ASP A 11 5.87 5.84 4.68
CA ASP A 11 6.87 5.84 3.61
C ASP A 11 6.25 5.28 2.31
N PRO A 12 5.99 6.14 1.30
CA PRO A 12 5.40 5.72 0.03
C PRO A 12 6.26 4.74 -0.78
N SER A 13 7.57 4.67 -0.52
CA SER A 13 8.50 3.75 -1.17
C SER A 13 8.47 2.34 -0.56
N ASN A 14 8.01 2.23 0.69
CA ASN A 14 7.85 0.98 1.42
C ASN A 14 6.40 0.83 1.95
N PRO A 15 5.42 0.59 1.06
CA PRO A 15 4.01 0.60 1.41
C PRO A 15 3.63 -0.58 2.31
N LYS A 16 2.95 -0.29 3.42
CA LYS A 16 2.47 -1.27 4.41
C LYS A 16 0.95 -1.43 4.40
N LEU A 17 0.21 -0.42 3.96
CA LEU A 17 -1.26 -0.45 3.89
C LEU A 17 -1.75 -0.90 2.53
N ILE A 18 -1.15 -0.44 1.44
CA ILE A 18 -1.57 -0.73 0.07
C ILE A 18 -0.50 -1.54 -0.65
N ILE A 19 -0.65 -2.87 -0.60
CA ILE A 19 0.33 -3.81 -1.13
C ILE A 19 0.05 -4.12 -2.59
N THR A 20 1.08 -4.05 -3.43
CA THR A 20 0.99 -4.52 -4.82
C THR A 20 0.97 -6.04 -4.84
N VAL A 21 -0.04 -6.62 -5.49
CA VAL A 21 -0.14 -8.05 -5.79
C VAL A 21 0.16 -8.24 -7.26
N ARG A 22 1.35 -8.80 -7.55
CA ARG A 22 1.85 -8.97 -8.93
C ARG A 22 0.87 -9.83 -9.74
N GLY A 23 0.48 -9.33 -10.91
CA GLY A 23 -0.46 -10.01 -11.81
C GLY A 23 -1.94 -9.80 -11.47
N PHE A 24 -2.26 -9.08 -10.39
CA PHE A 24 -3.66 -8.86 -9.97
C PHE A 24 -3.99 -7.38 -9.74
N GLY A 25 -3.16 -6.66 -8.97
CA GLY A 25 -3.45 -5.26 -8.62
C GLY A 25 -2.97 -4.89 -7.23
N TYR A 26 -3.86 -4.37 -6.39
CA TYR A 26 -3.54 -3.89 -5.04
C TYR A 26 -4.47 -4.52 -4.01
N ARG A 27 -3.96 -4.74 -2.80
CA ARG A 27 -4.77 -5.14 -1.64
C ARG A 27 -4.56 -4.16 -0.49
N LEU A 28 -5.59 -3.97 0.31
CA LEU A 28 -5.49 -3.31 1.61
C LEU A 28 -5.02 -4.34 2.65
N ALA A 29 -3.93 -4.02 3.33
CA ALA A 29 -3.40 -4.80 4.45
C ALA A 29 -3.87 -4.17 5.76
N ASN A 30 -4.20 -5.01 6.73
CA ASN A 30 -4.48 -4.57 8.09
C ASN A 30 -3.17 -4.59 8.89
N PRO A 31 -2.62 -3.43 9.30
CA PRO A 31 -1.36 -3.37 10.04
C PRO A 31 -1.47 -3.88 11.48
N ARG A 32 -2.69 -4.20 11.98
CA ARG A 32 -2.95 -4.63 13.36
C ARG A 32 -3.12 -6.15 13.52
N ARG A 33 -2.66 -6.94 12.55
CA ARG A 33 -2.66 -8.40 12.64
C ARG A 33 -1.26 -8.95 12.70
#